data_AF-A0A7S2VJW7-F1
#
_entry.id   AF-A0A7S2VJW7-F1
#
_cell.length_a   1.000
_cell.length_b   1.000
_cell.length_c   1.000
_cell.angle_alpha   90.00
_cell.angle_beta   90.00
_cell.angle_gamma   90.00
#
_symmetry.space_group_name_H-M   'P 1'
#
loop_
_entity.id
_entity.type
_entity.pdbx_description
1 polymer ?
#
loop_
_entity_poly.entity_id
_entity_poly.type
_entity_poly.pdbx_seq_one_letter_code
_entity_poly.pdbx_strand_id
1 'polypeptide(L)'
;VPFRGSGAGSKGELFEQLGFYYVGPIDGNNVETLVEVLQNIKREHEEGLINKPVFLHIKTKKGNGYEPAQRARDKLHAVKPKFNLPKPADAPKETPPPPPLTKVFADALVQEAETDEKICAITAAMPGGTGIGIFEKR
;
A
#
# COMPACT_ATOMS: atom_id res chain seq x y z
N VAL A 1 -24.56 -15.23 -8.40
CA VAL A 1 -24.83 -14.24 -9.46
C VAL A 1 -23.64 -14.24 -10.42
N PRO A 2 -23.78 -14.46 -11.74
CA PRO A 2 -22.63 -14.43 -12.61
C PRO A 2 -22.36 -12.96 -12.97
N PHE A 3 -21.46 -12.30 -12.24
CA PHE A 3 -21.01 -10.96 -12.62
C PHE A 3 -19.90 -11.09 -13.68
N ARG A 4 -20.30 -11.26 -14.94
CA ARG A 4 -19.38 -11.15 -16.09
C ARG A 4 -19.22 -9.68 -16.45
N GLY A 5 -18.02 -9.15 -16.29
CA GLY A 5 -17.64 -7.81 -16.76
C GLY A 5 -17.37 -7.80 -18.27
N SER A 6 -18.24 -8.38 -19.09
CA SER A 6 -18.08 -8.42 -20.54
C SER A 6 -18.58 -7.12 -21.17
N GLY A 7 -17.69 -6.13 -21.25
CA GLY A 7 -17.87 -4.91 -22.02
C GLY A 7 -16.50 -4.40 -22.46
N ALA A 8 -16.34 -4.14 -23.76
CA ALA A 8 -15.12 -3.56 -24.31
C ALA A 8 -14.80 -2.24 -23.57
N GLY A 9 -13.61 -2.15 -22.99
CA GLY A 9 -13.13 -1.04 -22.16
C GLY A 9 -13.29 -1.21 -20.65
N SER A 10 -13.77 -2.36 -20.16
CA SER A 10 -13.86 -2.62 -18.71
C SER A 10 -12.50 -3.04 -18.13
N LYS A 11 -12.21 -2.69 -16.86
CA LYS A 11 -10.97 -3.11 -16.16
C LYS A 11 -10.74 -4.63 -16.13
N GLY A 12 -11.78 -5.42 -16.35
CA GLY A 12 -11.69 -6.89 -16.43
C GLY A 12 -11.09 -7.38 -17.74
N GLU A 13 -11.28 -6.65 -18.85
CA GLU A 13 -10.88 -7.07 -20.19
C GLU A 13 -9.37 -7.30 -20.31
N LEU A 14 -8.55 -6.45 -19.70
CA LEU A 14 -7.10 -6.62 -19.67
C LEU A 14 -6.70 -7.99 -19.09
N PHE A 15 -7.30 -8.38 -17.97
CA PHE A 15 -6.97 -9.63 -17.29
C PHE A 15 -7.55 -10.83 -18.02
N GLU A 16 -8.72 -10.69 -18.63
CA GLU A 16 -9.29 -11.73 -19.50
C GLU A 16 -8.41 -11.97 -20.73
N GLN A 17 -7.87 -10.91 -21.34
CA GLN A 17 -6.91 -10.99 -22.45
C GLN A 17 -5.58 -11.65 -22.03
N LEU A 18 -5.15 -11.46 -20.78
CA LEU A 18 -4.01 -12.17 -20.19
C LEU A 18 -4.32 -13.64 -19.83
N GLY A 19 -5.54 -14.11 -20.08
CA GLY A 19 -5.95 -15.50 -19.87
C GLY A 19 -6.56 -15.80 -18.50
N PHE A 20 -6.82 -14.79 -17.67
CA PHE A 20 -7.48 -14.97 -16.38
C PHE A 20 -9.01 -15.06 -16.52
N TYR A 21 -9.63 -15.75 -15.57
CA TYR A 21 -11.05 -15.57 -15.27
C TYR A 21 -11.20 -14.43 -14.27
N TYR A 22 -11.79 -13.31 -14.69
CA TYR A 22 -11.88 -12.10 -13.88
C TYR A 22 -13.16 -12.06 -13.04
N VAL A 23 -13.02 -11.74 -11.74
CA VAL A 23 -14.13 -11.57 -10.79
C VAL A 23 -13.96 -10.24 -10.04
N GLY A 24 -14.97 -9.37 -10.09
CA GLY A 24 -15.01 -8.13 -9.31
C GLY A 24 -15.11 -6.85 -10.16
N PRO A 25 -14.81 -5.66 -9.60
CA PRO A 25 -14.35 -5.44 -8.23
C PRO A 25 -15.43 -5.67 -7.17
N ILE A 26 -15.09 -6.30 -6.05
CA ILE A 26 -15.97 -6.47 -4.88
C ILE A 26 -15.49 -5.68 -3.66
N ASP A 27 -16.38 -5.36 -2.72
CA ASP A 27 -16.00 -4.72 -1.45
C ASP A 27 -15.27 -5.73 -0.55
N GLY A 28 -14.02 -5.43 -0.24
CA GLY A 28 -13.16 -6.24 0.61
C GLY A 28 -13.37 -6.04 2.11
N ASN A 29 -14.29 -5.16 2.52
CA ASN A 29 -14.64 -4.95 3.92
C ASN A 29 -15.93 -5.70 4.34
N ASN A 30 -16.56 -6.43 3.42
CA ASN A 30 -17.73 -7.27 3.68
C ASN A 30 -17.29 -8.74 3.67
N VAL A 31 -17.16 -9.33 4.86
CA VAL A 31 -16.60 -10.68 5.02
C VAL A 31 -17.56 -11.74 4.48
N GLU A 32 -18.86 -11.55 4.69
CA GLU A 32 -19.90 -12.47 4.23
C GLU A 32 -19.87 -12.62 2.71
N THR A 33 -19.80 -11.48 2.00
CA THR A 33 -19.68 -11.46 0.53
C THR A 33 -18.38 -12.13 0.05
N LEU A 34 -17.26 -11.89 0.74
CA LEU A 34 -15.97 -12.49 0.39
C LEU A 34 -16.01 -14.02 0.53
N VAL A 35 -16.61 -14.53 1.62
CA VAL A 35 -16.76 -15.96 1.86
C VAL A 35 -17.60 -16.60 0.74
N GLU A 36 -18.75 -16.01 0.42
CA GLU A 36 -19.62 -16.52 -0.65
C GLU A 36 -18.92 -16.54 -2.01
N VAL A 37 -18.24 -15.45 -2.38
CA VAL A 37 -17.52 -15.36 -3.66
C VAL A 37 -16.39 -16.38 -3.74
N LEU A 38 -15.59 -16.53 -2.68
CA LEU A 38 -14.50 -17.51 -2.65
C LEU A 38 -15.02 -18.95 -2.71
N GLN A 39 -16.12 -19.27 -2.01
CA GLN A 39 -16.76 -20.58 -2.09
C GLN A 39 -17.30 -20.88 -3.50
N ASN A 40 -17.91 -19.89 -4.16
CA ASN A 40 -18.39 -20.04 -5.53
C ASN A 40 -17.24 -20.27 -6.52
N ILE A 41 -16.17 -19.49 -6.43
CA ILE A 41 -14.97 -19.67 -7.26
C ILE A 41 -14.38 -21.06 -7.09
N LYS A 42 -14.23 -21.50 -5.82
CA LYS A 42 -13.72 -22.83 -5.50
C LYS A 42 -14.58 -23.93 -6.14
N ARG A 43 -15.90 -23.88 -5.92
CA ARG A 43 -16.84 -24.86 -6.46
C ARG A 43 -16.82 -24.91 -7.98
N GLU A 44 -16.88 -23.76 -8.65
CA GLU A 44 -16.86 -23.68 -10.12
C GLU A 44 -15.53 -24.20 -10.71
N HIS A 45 -14.42 -24.08 -9.97
CA HIS A 45 -13.15 -24.67 -10.36
C HIS A 45 -13.10 -26.19 -10.11
N GLU A 46 -13.65 -26.69 -9.01
CA GLU A 46 -13.76 -28.14 -8.71
C GLU A 46 -14.69 -28.86 -9.70
N GLU A 47 -15.76 -28.20 -10.14
CA GLU A 47 -16.71 -28.70 -11.14
C GLU A 47 -16.21 -28.57 -12.58
N GLY A 48 -15.02 -27.99 -12.80
CA GLY A 48 -14.43 -27.82 -14.13
C GLY A 48 -15.13 -26.76 -15.01
N LEU A 49 -15.96 -25.91 -14.42
CA LEU A 49 -16.62 -24.78 -15.11
C LEU A 49 -15.63 -23.64 -15.36
N ILE A 50 -14.71 -23.42 -14.44
CA ILE A 50 -13.57 -22.51 -14.59
C ILE A 50 -12.29 -23.33 -14.72
N ASN A 51 -11.71 -23.34 -15.92
CA ASN A 51 -10.43 -24.01 -16.23
C ASN A 51 -9.29 -23.01 -16.48
N LYS A 52 -9.36 -21.83 -15.84
CA LYS A 52 -8.40 -20.73 -16.01
C LYS A 52 -7.96 -20.21 -14.63
N PRO A 53 -6.76 -19.61 -14.51
CA PRO A 53 -6.37 -18.87 -13.31
C PRO A 53 -7.38 -17.75 -13.01
N VAL A 54 -7.76 -17.58 -11.75
CA VAL A 54 -8.78 -16.61 -11.35
C VAL A 54 -8.13 -15.32 -10.85
N PHE A 55 -8.56 -14.17 -11.38
CA PHE A 55 -8.21 -12.84 -10.88
C PHE A 55 -9.40 -12.27 -10.10
N LEU A 56 -9.32 -12.31 -8.76
CA LEU A 56 -10.33 -11.72 -7.88
C LEU A 56 -9.92 -10.30 -7.47
N HIS A 57 -10.63 -9.30 -7.99
CA HIS A 57 -10.38 -7.89 -7.72
C HIS A 57 -11.15 -7.45 -6.46
N ILE A 58 -10.42 -7.21 -5.38
CA ILE A 58 -10.98 -6.79 -4.10
C ILE A 58 -10.61 -5.32 -3.81
N LYS A 59 -11.59 -4.50 -3.43
CA LYS A 59 -11.39 -3.10 -3.02
C LYS A 59 -11.42 -3.01 -1.49
N THR A 60 -10.30 -2.64 -0.88
CA THR A 60 -10.20 -2.42 0.58
C THR A 60 -9.94 -0.96 0.92
N LYS A 61 -10.05 -0.61 2.21
CA LYS A 61 -9.66 0.70 2.73
C LYS A 61 -8.44 0.52 3.65
N LYS A 62 -7.30 1.10 3.27
CA LYS A 62 -6.07 1.00 4.09
C LYS A 62 -6.28 1.69 5.45
N GLY A 63 -5.97 0.97 6.53
CA GLY A 63 -6.22 1.42 7.90
C GLY A 63 -7.66 1.21 8.40
N ASN A 64 -8.53 0.51 7.65
CA ASN A 64 -9.90 0.25 8.10
C ASN A 64 -9.92 -0.42 9.48
N GLY A 65 -10.78 0.07 10.38
CA GLY A 65 -10.86 -0.40 11.77
C GLY A 65 -9.85 0.22 12.74
N TYR A 66 -8.90 1.07 12.27
CA TYR A 66 -7.96 1.78 13.15
C TYR A 66 -7.86 3.27 12.78
N GLU A 67 -8.58 4.09 13.54
CA GLU A 67 -8.78 5.51 13.26
C GLU A 67 -7.48 6.32 13.09
N PRO A 68 -6.41 6.11 13.90
CA PRO A 68 -5.13 6.79 13.68
C PRO A 68 -4.50 6.44 12.32
N ALA A 69 -4.62 5.19 11.86
CA ALA A 69 -4.16 4.81 10.52
C ALA A 69 -5.03 5.42 9.43
N GLN A 70 -6.34 5.53 9.62
CA GLN A 70 -7.21 6.15 8.62
C GLN A 70 -6.86 7.63 8.39
N ARG A 71 -6.42 8.35 9.43
CA ARG A 71 -6.02 9.76 9.33
C ARG A 71 -4.58 9.97 8.84
N ALA A 72 -3.69 9.02 9.08
CA ALA A 72 -2.28 9.14 8.68
C ALA A 72 -2.10 9.18 7.15
N ARG A 73 -1.20 10.04 6.65
CA ARG A 73 -0.93 10.20 5.20
C ARG A 73 -0.44 8.91 4.54
N ASP A 74 0.43 8.16 5.23
CA ASP A 74 0.96 6.87 4.80
C ASP A 74 0.10 5.68 5.27
N LYS A 75 -0.97 5.97 6.01
CA LYS A 75 -1.85 5.03 6.70
C LYS A 75 -1.12 4.14 7.70
N LEU A 76 -0.11 4.68 8.37
CA LEU A 76 0.74 3.95 9.31
C LEU A 76 1.30 2.67 8.66
N HIS A 77 1.94 2.82 7.49
CA HIS A 77 2.50 1.68 6.76
C HIS A 77 3.55 0.92 7.58
N ALA A 78 4.27 1.65 8.43
CA ALA A 78 5.14 1.11 9.47
C ALA A 78 4.92 1.89 10.77
N VAL A 79 4.63 1.18 11.86
CA VAL A 79 4.52 1.76 13.19
C VAL A 79 5.78 1.41 13.96
N LYS A 80 6.52 2.43 14.43
CA LYS A 80 7.55 2.19 15.45
C LYS A 80 6.82 1.91 16.77
N PRO A 81 7.01 0.75 17.41
CA PRO A 81 6.47 0.55 18.74
C PRO A 81 7.04 1.63 19.67
N LYS A 82 6.17 2.48 20.20
CA LYS A 82 6.55 3.37 21.29
C LYS A 82 6.49 2.56 22.57
N PHE A 83 7.64 2.00 22.97
CA PHE A 83 7.77 1.35 24.27
C PHE A 83 7.92 2.45 25.34
N ASN A 84 6.81 3.09 25.69
CA ASN A 84 6.77 4.11 26.74
C ASN A 84 6.75 3.41 28.10
N LEU A 85 7.91 2.94 28.57
CA LEU A 85 8.07 2.62 29.99
C LEU A 85 8.01 3.92 30.79
N PRO A 86 7.30 3.97 31.93
CA PRO A 86 7.32 5.15 32.80
C PRO A 86 8.77 5.46 33.18
N LYS A 87 9.26 6.64 32.79
CA LYS A 87 10.58 7.10 33.20
C LYS A 87 10.49 7.61 34.64
N PRO A 88 11.43 7.26 35.54
CA PRO A 88 11.54 7.89 36.85
C PRO A 88 11.61 9.42 36.71
N ALA A 89 11.03 10.16 37.66
CA ALA A 89 11.02 11.63 37.64
C ALA A 89 12.44 12.24 37.58
N ASP A 90 13.44 11.51 38.10
CA ASP A 90 14.85 11.92 38.15
C ASP A 90 15.69 11.36 37.00
N ALA A 91 15.07 10.81 35.96
CA ALA A 91 15.81 10.30 34.80
C ALA A 91 16.61 11.44 34.13
N PRO A 92 17.90 11.22 33.78
CA PRO A 92 18.69 12.20 33.05
C PRO A 92 17.98 12.59 31.74
N LYS A 93 18.05 13.87 31.36
CA LYS A 93 17.60 14.30 30.04
C LYS A 93 18.43 13.57 28.99
N GLU A 94 17.78 12.72 28.21
CA GLU A 94 18.43 12.02 27.10
C GLU A 94 18.95 13.04 26.08
N THR A 95 20.20 12.85 25.67
CA THR A 95 20.78 13.60 24.55
C THR A 95 20.02 13.21 23.28
N PRO A 96 19.63 14.15 22.41
CA PRO A 96 18.97 13.80 21.16
C PRO A 96 19.88 12.88 20.33
N PRO A 97 19.36 11.78 19.76
CA PRO A 97 20.16 10.97 18.87
C PRO A 97 20.56 11.77 17.63
N PRO A 98 21.71 11.45 16.99
CA PRO A 98 22.08 12.07 15.74
C PRO A 98 21.01 11.84 14.67
N PRO A 99 20.94 12.71 13.65
CA PRO A 99 19.97 12.55 12.57
C PRO A 99 20.21 11.21 11.85
N PRO A 100 19.13 10.54 11.39
CA PRO A 100 19.28 9.31 10.63
C PRO A 100 20.00 9.59 9.31
N LEU A 101 20.82 8.65 8.85
CA LEU A 101 21.59 8.77 7.59
C LEU A 101 20.68 9.10 6.39
N THR A 102 19.47 8.54 6.36
CA THR A 102 18.45 8.84 5.35
C THR A 102 18.13 10.33 5.26
N LYS A 103 18.07 11.04 6.40
CA LYS A 103 17.82 12.47 6.43
C LYS A 103 19.04 13.25 5.94
N VAL A 104 20.24 12.86 6.40
CA VAL A 104 21.49 13.51 5.97
C VAL A 104 21.67 13.41 4.45
N PHE A 105 21.44 12.22 3.88
CA PHE A 105 21.46 12.00 2.43
C PHE A 105 20.44 12.89 1.69
N ALA A 106 19.19 12.90 2.15
CA ALA A 106 18.13 13.66 1.47
C ALA A 106 18.38 15.17 1.53
N ASP A 107 18.85 15.69 2.66
CA ASP A 107 19.19 17.11 2.81
C ASP A 107 20.35 17.49 1.87
N ALA A 108 21.40 16.67 1.78
CA ALA A 108 22.52 16.89 0.86
C ALA A 108 22.08 16.82 -0.61
N LEU A 109 21.26 15.83 -0.99
CA LEU A 109 20.73 15.71 -2.35
C LEU A 109 19.94 16.96 -2.78
N VAL A 110 19.13 17.52 -1.88
CA VAL A 110 18.38 18.75 -2.15
C VAL A 110 19.32 19.94 -2.32
N GLN A 111 20.34 20.07 -1.49
CA GLN A 111 21.31 21.16 -1.59
C GLN A 111 22.06 21.14 -2.93
N GLU A 112 22.50 19.97 -3.39
CA GLU A 112 23.16 19.84 -4.69
C GLU A 112 22.21 20.24 -5.83
N ALA A 113 20.94 19.78 -5.76
CA ALA A 113 19.94 20.07 -6.79
C ALA A 113 19.44 21.52 -6.80
N GLU A 114 19.63 22.29 -5.71
CA GLU A 114 19.38 23.74 -5.72
C GLU A 114 20.35 24.49 -6.65
N THR A 115 21.49 23.89 -7.00
CA THR A 115 22.54 24.51 -7.83
C THR A 115 22.78 23.82 -9.16
N ASP A 116 22.32 22.58 -9.33
CA ASP A 116 22.42 21.82 -10.58
C ASP A 116 21.06 21.25 -11.02
N GLU A 117 20.44 21.91 -12.00
CA GLU A 117 19.16 21.52 -12.59
C GLU A 117 19.19 20.16 -13.33
N LYS A 118 20.37 19.57 -13.54
CA LYS A 118 20.50 18.25 -14.17
C LYS A 118 20.24 17.11 -13.20
N ILE A 119 20.18 17.37 -11.90
CA ILE A 119 19.98 16.35 -10.89
C ILE A 119 18.52 15.90 -10.86
N CYS A 120 18.29 14.61 -11.06
CA CYS A 120 16.98 13.98 -10.98
C CYS A 120 16.97 12.87 -9.92
N ALA A 121 16.10 12.98 -8.93
CA ALA A 121 15.93 11.96 -7.89
C ALA A 121 14.93 10.88 -8.34
N ILE A 122 15.33 9.61 -8.27
CA ILE A 122 14.49 8.45 -8.63
C ILE A 122 14.28 7.58 -7.38
N THR A 123 13.03 7.19 -7.11
CA THR A 123 12.70 6.29 -6.00
C THR A 123 11.76 5.16 -6.42
N ALA A 124 12.01 3.95 -5.94
CA ALA A 124 11.18 2.77 -6.22
C ALA A 124 10.00 2.69 -5.24
N ALA A 125 9.04 3.62 -5.39
CA ALA A 125 7.84 3.72 -4.55
C ALA A 125 8.12 3.90 -3.04
N MET A 126 9.31 4.36 -2.64
CA MET A 126 9.69 4.56 -1.24
C MET A 126 10.13 6.00 -0.88
N PRO A 127 9.36 7.05 -1.22
CA PRO A 127 9.76 8.43 -0.96
C PRO A 127 9.96 8.73 0.53
N GLY A 128 9.11 8.17 1.41
CA GLY A 128 9.23 8.35 2.86
C GLY A 128 10.41 7.59 3.48
N GLY A 129 10.57 6.31 3.11
CA GLY A 129 11.62 5.44 3.67
C GLY A 129 13.04 5.80 3.20
N THR A 130 13.17 6.36 2.00
CA THR A 130 14.46 6.81 1.43
C THR A 130 14.76 8.29 1.69
N GLY A 131 13.81 9.05 2.24
CA GLY A 131 13.96 10.50 2.45
C GLY A 131 13.78 11.33 1.18
N ILE A 132 13.71 10.70 -0.01
CA ILE A 132 13.55 11.38 -1.31
C ILE A 132 12.24 12.17 -1.38
N GLY A 133 11.22 11.84 -0.58
CA GLY A 133 10.00 12.66 -0.50
C GLY A 133 10.22 14.09 0.02
N ILE A 134 11.42 14.43 0.51
CA ILE A 134 11.83 15.81 0.79
C ILE A 134 12.13 16.55 -0.52
N PHE A 135 12.79 15.88 -1.48
CA PHE A 135 13.12 16.41 -2.80
C PHE A 135 11.86 16.76 -3.60
N GLU A 136 10.80 15.93 -3.53
CA GLU A 136 9.50 16.18 -4.19
C GLU A 136 8.83 17.51 -3.78
N LYS A 137 9.11 18.01 -2.57
CA LYS A 137 8.43 19.20 -2.01
C LYS A 137 9.12 20.52 -2.38
N ARG A 138 10.24 20.46 -3.07
CA ARG A 138 11.02 21.61 -3.53
C ARG A 138 10.75 21.81 -5.02
#